data_AF-A0A9Q0W956-F1
#
_entry.id   AF-A0A9Q0W956-F1
#
_cell.length_a   1.000
_cell.length_b   1.000
_cell.length_c   1.000
_cell.angle_alpha   90.00
_cell.angle_beta   90.00
_cell.angle_gamma   90.00
#
_symmetry.space_group_name_H-M   'P 1'
#
loop_
_entity.id
_entity.type
_entity.pdbx_description
1 polymer ?
#
loop_
_entity_poly.entity_id
_entity_poly.type
_entity_poly.pdbx_seq_one_letter_code
_entity_poly.pdbx_strand_id
1 'polypeptide(L)'
;MLYRFLKVNLMSYDPSRPPEERFLQNHVKKCIKDDRLNEAIDSTIIAEGAWPGKEQQLQAFTALALRCTSGKEEDRPTMIDVSKELRKMHRSAISCRQQQG
;
A
#
# COMPACT_ATOMS: atom_id res chain seq x y z
N MET A 1 9.92 -23.92 15.62
CA MET A 1 9.16 -22.65 15.62
C MET A 1 9.83 -21.52 14.79
N LEU A 2 10.72 -21.82 13.82
CA LEU A 2 11.28 -20.80 12.91
C LEU A 2 10.65 -20.81 11.49
N TYR A 3 10.00 -21.89 11.10
CA TYR A 3 9.45 -22.07 9.74
C TYR A 3 8.03 -21.51 9.52
N ARG A 4 7.43 -20.84 10.52
CA ARG A 4 6.07 -20.29 10.40
C ARG A 4 6.04 -18.78 10.07
N PHE A 5 7.14 -18.07 10.22
CA PHE A 5 7.25 -16.64 9.87
C PHE A 5 7.48 -16.39 8.38
N LEU A 6 7.92 -17.38 7.62
CA LEU A 6 8.17 -17.26 6.17
C LEU A 6 6.88 -17.20 5.32
N LYS A 7 5.70 -17.39 5.92
CA LYS A 7 4.42 -17.50 5.21
C LYS A 7 3.58 -16.21 5.24
N VAL A 8 4.21 -15.04 5.25
CA VAL A 8 3.55 -13.75 4.93
C VAL A 8 4.02 -13.19 3.58
N ASN A 9 4.94 -13.89 2.90
CA ASN A 9 5.44 -13.48 1.59
C ASN A 9 5.03 -14.44 0.46
N LEU A 10 3.81 -15.00 0.53
CA LEU A 10 3.10 -15.30 -0.72
C LEU A 10 2.53 -13.97 -1.20
N MET A 11 3.39 -13.24 -1.92
CA MET A 11 3.02 -12.21 -2.87
C MET A 11 1.69 -12.63 -3.52
N SER A 12 0.63 -11.87 -3.27
CA SER A 12 -0.68 -12.13 -3.89
C SER A 12 -0.47 -12.36 -5.39
N TYR A 13 -0.75 -13.58 -5.84
CA TYR A 13 -0.48 -14.04 -7.19
C TYR A 13 -1.82 -14.27 -7.90
N ASP A 14 -1.99 -13.62 -9.04
CA ASP A 14 -3.21 -13.67 -9.83
C ASP A 14 -2.87 -14.19 -11.24
N PRO A 15 -3.18 -15.45 -11.55
CA PRO A 15 -2.89 -16.04 -12.86
C PRO A 15 -3.76 -15.46 -13.98
N SER A 16 -4.85 -14.75 -13.66
CA SER A 16 -5.71 -14.12 -14.67
C SER A 16 -5.06 -12.87 -15.29
N ARG A 17 -4.01 -12.34 -14.66
CA ARG A 17 -3.27 -11.15 -15.12
C ARG A 17 -2.17 -11.52 -16.13
N PRO A 18 -1.74 -10.52 -16.95
CA PRO A 18 -0.57 -10.67 -17.80
C PRO A 18 0.66 -11.17 -17.01
N PRO A 19 1.56 -11.97 -17.62
CA PRO A 19 2.71 -12.56 -16.93
C PRO A 19 3.53 -11.59 -16.07
N GLU A 20 3.72 -10.36 -16.55
CA GLU A 20 4.45 -9.30 -15.87
C GLU A 20 3.74 -8.75 -14.61
N GLU A 21 2.42 -8.91 -14.52
CA GLU A 21 1.54 -8.37 -13.47
C GLU A 21 0.94 -9.43 -12.54
N ARG A 22 1.31 -10.70 -12.72
CA ARG A 22 0.76 -11.79 -11.88
C ARG A 22 1.04 -11.59 -10.40
N PHE A 23 2.19 -11.02 -10.06
CA PHE A 23 2.45 -10.59 -8.70
C PHE A 23 1.79 -9.24 -8.45
N LEU A 24 0.97 -9.15 -7.41
CA LEU A 24 0.26 -7.92 -7.03
C LEU A 24 1.20 -6.73 -6.90
N GLN A 25 2.42 -6.93 -6.38
CA GLN A 25 3.41 -5.87 -6.30
C GLN A 25 3.74 -5.28 -7.67
N ASN A 26 3.88 -6.11 -8.71
CA ASN A 26 4.16 -5.65 -10.07
C ASN A 26 2.95 -4.94 -10.66
N HIS A 27 1.75 -5.48 -10.46
CA HIS A 27 0.52 -4.80 -10.87
C HIS A 27 0.40 -3.41 -10.23
N VAL A 28 0.58 -3.30 -8.91
CA VAL A 28 0.52 -2.02 -8.20
C VAL A 28 1.60 -1.05 -8.71
N LYS A 29 2.83 -1.52 -8.95
CA LYS A 29 3.89 -0.69 -9.56
C LYS A 29 3.48 -0.16 -10.93
N LYS A 30 2.84 -0.99 -11.77
CA LYS A 30 2.34 -0.57 -13.08
C LYS A 30 1.19 0.43 -12.96
N CYS A 31 0.22 0.17 -12.08
CA CYS A 31 -0.86 1.12 -11.77
C CYS A 31 -0.33 2.49 -11.36
N ILE A 32 0.69 2.55 -10.50
CA ILE A 32 1.31 3.84 -10.11
C ILE A 32 1.98 4.51 -11.31
N LYS A 33 2.73 3.75 -12.12
CA LYS A 33 3.42 4.28 -13.31
C LYS A 33 2.45 4.85 -14.34
N ASP A 34 1.27 4.23 -14.46
CA ASP A 34 0.23 4.60 -15.40
C ASP A 34 -0.81 5.59 -14.80
N ASP A 35 -0.60 6.10 -13.58
CA ASP A 35 -1.53 6.98 -12.84
C ASP A 35 -2.94 6.37 -12.63
N ARG A 36 -2.98 5.05 -12.45
CA ARG A 36 -4.17 4.19 -12.32
C ARG A 36 -4.23 3.49 -10.97
N LEU A 37 -3.68 4.09 -9.91
CA LEU A 37 -3.62 3.49 -8.57
C LEU A 37 -5.00 3.04 -8.07
N ASN A 38 -6.04 3.82 -8.36
CA ASN A 38 -7.42 3.52 -7.97
C ASN A 38 -7.94 2.16 -8.44
N GLU A 39 -7.40 1.59 -9.52
CA GLU A 39 -7.77 0.25 -10.01
C GLU A 39 -7.24 -0.89 -9.13
N ALA A 40 -6.20 -0.61 -8.35
CA ALA A 40 -5.61 -1.56 -7.40
C ALA A 40 -6.14 -1.38 -5.97
N ILE A 41 -6.94 -0.34 -5.71
CA ILE A 41 -7.54 -0.06 -4.40
C ILE A 41 -8.88 -0.77 -4.30
N ASP A 42 -9.17 -1.30 -3.11
CA ASP A 42 -10.45 -1.93 -2.80
C ASP A 42 -11.62 -0.97 -3.08
N SER A 43 -12.62 -1.45 -3.82
CA SER A 43 -13.80 -0.67 -4.21
C SER A 43 -14.56 -0.08 -3.01
N THR A 44 -14.54 -0.74 -1.85
CA THR A 44 -15.14 -0.22 -0.62
C THR A 44 -14.41 1.03 -0.14
N ILE A 45 -13.07 1.05 -0.21
CA ILE A 45 -12.27 2.23 0.14
C ILE A 45 -12.55 3.38 -0.83
N ILE A 46 -12.69 3.08 -2.13
CA ILE A 46 -13.09 4.08 -3.13
C ILE A 46 -14.48 4.64 -2.79
N ALA A 47 -15.42 3.78 -2.42
CA ALA A 47 -16.80 4.12 -2.08
C ALA A 47 -16.97 4.91 -0.76
N GLU A 48 -15.97 4.98 0.13
CA GLU A 48 -16.00 5.83 1.35
C GLU A 48 -16.17 7.33 1.09
N GLY A 49 -16.26 7.76 -0.17
CA GLY A 49 -16.37 9.15 -0.56
C GLY A 49 -15.03 9.88 -0.55
N ALA A 50 -15.00 11.08 -1.13
CA ALA A 50 -13.83 11.93 -1.13
C ALA A 50 -13.70 12.67 0.20
N TRP A 51 -12.50 12.68 0.77
CA TRP A 51 -12.17 13.54 1.89
C TRP A 51 -10.80 14.20 1.64
N PRO A 52 -10.54 15.41 2.18
CA PRO A 52 -9.32 16.16 1.88
C PRO A 52 -8.07 15.34 2.21
N GLY A 53 -7.15 15.12 1.27
CA GLY A 53 -5.95 14.35 1.56
C GLY A 53 -6.08 12.83 1.42
N LYS A 54 -7.25 12.30 1.03
CA LYS A 54 -7.46 10.85 0.81
C LYS A 54 -6.46 10.27 -0.19
N GLU A 55 -6.34 10.90 -1.35
CA GLU A 55 -5.43 10.46 -2.41
C GLU A 55 -3.98 10.48 -1.91
N GLN A 56 -3.57 11.54 -1.22
CA GLN A 56 -2.23 11.65 -0.65
C GLN A 56 -1.96 10.56 0.40
N GLN A 57 -2.96 10.17 1.21
CA GLN A 57 -2.81 9.05 2.12
C GLN A 57 -2.70 7.71 1.40
N LEU A 58 -3.50 7.48 0.35
CA LEU A 58 -3.44 6.26 -0.45
C LEU A 58 -2.07 6.11 -1.13
N GLN A 59 -1.54 7.20 -1.70
CA GLN A 59 -0.21 7.25 -2.29
C GLN A 59 0.89 7.00 -1.25
N ALA A 60 0.82 7.66 -0.09
CA ALA A 60 1.80 7.49 0.97
C ALA A 60 1.81 6.05 1.55
N PHE A 61 0.63 5.48 1.74
CA PHE A 61 0.48 4.09 2.19
C PHE A 61 1.04 3.12 1.15
N THR A 62 0.70 3.31 -0.12
CA THR A 62 1.20 2.46 -1.23
C THR A 62 2.71 2.53 -1.34
N ALA A 63 3.31 3.72 -1.23
CA ALA A 63 4.75 3.91 -1.23
C ALA A 63 5.44 3.19 -0.06
N LEU A 64 4.84 3.22 1.14
CA LEU A 64 5.33 2.45 2.29
C LEU A 64 5.23 0.94 2.06
N ALA A 65 4.09 0.44 1.56
CA ALA A 65 3.89 -0.98 1.27
C ALA A 65 4.89 -1.51 0.22
N LEU A 66 5.20 -0.71 -0.82
CA LEU A 66 6.20 -1.07 -1.82
C LEU A 66 7.62 -1.16 -1.23
N ARG A 67 7.99 -0.24 -0.34
CA ARG A 67 9.28 -0.33 0.38
C ARG A 67 9.34 -1.56 1.28
N CYS A 68 8.30 -1.83 2.07
CA CYS A 68 8.22 -3.01 2.94
C CYS A 68 8.39 -4.34 2.18
N THR A 69 7.91 -4.38 0.94
CA THR A 69 7.94 -5.56 0.08
C THR A 69 9.10 -5.55 -0.92
N SER A 70 10.06 -4.63 -0.80
CA SER A 70 11.22 -4.60 -1.70
C SER A 70 11.99 -5.93 -1.64
N GLY A 71 12.45 -6.38 -2.80
CA GLY A 71 13.35 -7.53 -2.91
C GLY A 71 14.76 -7.23 -2.38
N LYS A 72 15.13 -5.95 -2.32
CA LYS A 72 16.39 -5.48 -1.74
C LYS A 72 16.20 -5.23 -0.26
N GLU A 73 17.05 -5.80 0.57
CA GLU A 73 16.92 -5.73 2.03
C GLU A 73 17.18 -4.31 2.53
N GLU A 74 18.13 -3.61 1.92
CA GLU A 74 18.52 -2.24 2.25
C GLU A 74 17.40 -1.20 2.00
N ASP A 75 16.46 -1.50 1.10
CA ASP A 75 15.31 -0.63 0.83
C ASP A 75 14.17 -0.86 1.84
N ARG A 76 14.17 -1.98 2.55
CA ARG A 76 13.09 -2.33 3.47
C ARG A 76 13.23 -1.53 4.77
N PRO A 77 12.23 -0.74 5.16
CA PRO A 77 12.23 -0.08 6.45
C PRO A 77 12.17 -1.11 7.58
N THR A 78 12.71 -0.75 8.74
CA THR A 78 12.51 -1.57 9.94
C THR A 78 11.03 -1.52 10.35
N MET A 79 10.53 -2.55 11.03
CA MET A 79 9.15 -2.53 11.55
C MET A 79 8.89 -1.36 12.51
N ILE A 80 9.94 -0.86 13.18
CA ILE A 80 9.87 0.36 14.00
C ILE A 80 9.56 1.56 13.10
N ASP A 81 10.28 1.72 11.99
CA ASP A 81 10.06 2.83 11.05
C ASP A 81 8.69 2.73 10.38
N VAL A 82 8.29 1.53 9.94
CA VAL A 82 6.94 1.26 9.42
C VAL A 82 5.88 1.70 10.42
N SER A 83 6.02 1.34 11.70
CA SER A 83 5.05 1.72 12.74
C SER A 83 4.98 3.24 12.96
N LYS A 84 6.12 3.94 12.91
CA LYS A 84 6.17 5.41 13.02
C LYS A 84 5.48 6.09 11.85
N GLU A 85 5.74 5.61 10.63
CA GLU A 85 5.16 6.14 9.41
C GLU A 85 3.64 5.92 9.38
N LEU A 86 3.16 4.70 9.66
CA LEU A 86 1.73 4.40 9.77
C LEU A 86 1.03 5.26 10.82
N ARG A 87 1.65 5.45 11.99
CA ARG A 87 1.12 6.34 13.03
C ARG A 87 1.02 7.79 12.55
N LYS A 88 1.98 8.27 11.77
CA LYS A 88 1.95 9.63 11.18
C LYS A 88 0.81 9.76 10.17
N MET A 89 0.67 8.79 9.26
CA MET A 89 -0.42 8.74 8.28
C MET A 89 -1.79 8.74 8.97
N HIS A 90 -1.98 7.86 9.95
CA HIS A 90 -3.22 7.77 10.70
C HIS A 90 -3.62 9.10 11.37
N ARG A 91 -2.67 9.78 12.03
CA ARG A 91 -2.93 11.10 12.62
C ARG A 91 -3.31 12.14 11.57
N SER A 92 -2.61 12.16 10.44
CA SER A 92 -2.91 13.06 9.32
C SER A 92 -4.29 12.80 8.73
N ALA A 93 -4.68 11.53 8.57
CA ALA A 93 -5.99 11.15 8.06
C ALA A 93 -7.12 11.60 8.99
N ILE A 94 -6.93 11.47 10.32
CA ILE A 94 -7.89 11.94 11.31
C ILE A 94 -8.02 13.47 11.23
N SER A 95 -6.91 14.21 11.25
CA SER A 95 -6.96 15.67 11.19
C SER A 95 -7.64 16.19 9.93
N CYS A 96 -7.39 15.55 8.78
CA CYS A 96 -8.01 15.94 7.52
C CYS A 96 -9.49 15.58 7.43
N ARG A 97 -9.93 14.47 8.02
CA ARG A 97 -11.35 14.11 8.09
C ARG A 97 -12.14 15.01 9.04
N GLN A 98 -11.50 15.54 10.09
CA GLN A 98 -12.12 16.44 11.06
C GLN A 98 -12.35 17.87 10.57
N GLN A 99 -11.78 18.27 9.42
CA GLN A 99 -12.03 19.59 8.79
C GLN A 99 -13.39 19.68 8.07
N GLN A 100 -14.25 18.65 8.18
CA GLN A 100 -15.63 18.65 7.65
C GLN A 100 -16.68 19.04 8.72
N GLY A 101 -16.25 19.64 9.84
CA GLY A 101 -17.13 20.17 10.89
C GLY A 101 -17.17 21.69 10.89
#